data_AF-A0A317YM12-F1
#
_entry.id   AF-A0A317YM12-F1
#
_cell.length_a   1.000
_cell.length_b   1.000
_cell.length_c   1.000
_cell.angle_alpha   90.00
_cell.angle_beta   90.00
_cell.angle_gamma   90.00
#
_symmetry.space_group_name_H-M   'P 1'
#
loop_
_entity.id
_entity.type
_entity.pdbx_description
1 polymer ?
#
loop_
_entity_poly.entity_id
_entity_poly.type
_entity_poly.pdbx_seq_one_letter_code
_entity_poly.pdbx_strand_id
1 'polypeptide(L)'
;FLTLRIPMLLVPLGLDQSRGDQIDNANHFADKGYAKTIDEEQLTAQILLQELNKMEQERTRIINNMKSYEQSYTKEALFDKMIKDALN
;
A
#
# COMPACT_ATOMS: atom_id res chain seq x y z
N PHE A 1 -0.04 4.26 7.07
CA PHE A 1 -1.03 3.17 7.07
C PHE A 1 -0.44 1.82 7.46
N LEU A 2 0.68 1.36 6.86
CA LEU A 2 1.31 0.07 7.21
C LEU A 2 1.69 -0.07 8.70
N THR A 3 2.39 0.91 9.27
CA THR A 3 2.74 0.92 10.70
C THR A 3 1.51 0.91 11.62
N LEU A 4 0.42 1.54 11.17
CA LEU A 4 -0.85 1.58 11.88
C LEU A 4 -1.72 0.33 11.65
N ARG A 5 -1.28 -0.56 10.73
CA ARG A 5 -1.95 -1.83 10.38
C ARG A 5 -3.41 -1.64 9.98
N ILE A 6 -3.66 -0.63 9.15
CA ILE A 6 -4.99 -0.33 8.62
C ILE A 6 -5.10 -0.95 7.22
N PRO A 7 -5.96 -1.98 7.00
CA PRO A 7 -6.28 -2.48 5.66
C PRO A 7 -6.75 -1.37 4.73
N MET A 8 -6.35 -1.44 3.46
CA MET A 8 -6.60 -0.39 2.48
C MET A 8 -7.31 -0.95 1.25
N LEU A 9 -8.26 -0.17 0.75
CA LEU A 9 -8.82 -0.32 -0.58
C LEU A 9 -8.33 0.87 -1.40
N LEU A 10 -7.46 0.61 -2.36
CA LEU A 10 -6.78 1.63 -3.17
C LEU A 10 -7.50 1.78 -4.51
N VAL A 11 -7.76 3.02 -4.90
CA VAL A 11 -8.33 3.37 -6.20
C VAL A 11 -7.32 4.29 -6.89
N PRO A 12 -6.32 3.74 -7.62
CA PRO A 12 -5.37 4.56 -8.33
C PRO A 12 -6.09 5.30 -9.47
N LEU A 13 -5.71 6.55 -9.70
CA LEU A 13 -6.20 7.31 -10.85
C LEU A 13 -5.74 6.66 -12.15
N GLY A 14 -6.54 6.82 -13.21
CA GLY A 14 -6.17 6.36 -14.56
C GLY A 14 -4.83 6.93 -15.05
N LEU A 15 -4.22 6.24 -16.03
CA LEU A 15 -2.88 6.58 -16.56
C LEU A 15 -2.78 8.04 -17.06
N ASP A 16 -3.87 8.61 -17.57
CA ASP A 16 -3.92 9.97 -18.09
C ASP A 16 -3.87 11.06 -16.98
N GLN A 17 -4.15 10.69 -15.73
CA GLN A 17 -4.16 11.60 -14.57
C GLN A 17 -3.15 11.21 -13.47
N SER A 18 -2.64 9.99 -13.50
CA SER A 18 -1.69 9.48 -12.53
C SER A 18 -0.28 9.98 -12.82
N ARG A 19 0.51 10.19 -11.75
CA ARG A 19 1.97 10.39 -11.86
C ARG A 19 2.71 9.07 -12.09
N GLY A 20 2.07 8.06 -12.70
CA GLY A 20 2.55 6.67 -12.83
C GLY A 20 2.61 5.92 -11.51
N ASP A 21 3.28 6.50 -10.52
CA ASP A 21 3.63 5.91 -9.22
C ASP A 21 2.42 5.46 -8.39
N GLN A 22 1.22 5.99 -8.63
CA GLN A 22 0.04 5.57 -7.87
C GLN A 22 -0.36 4.13 -8.20
N ILE A 23 -0.27 3.75 -9.48
CA ILE A 23 -0.60 2.40 -9.95
C ILE A 23 0.45 1.43 -9.44
N ASP A 24 1.73 1.80 -9.54
CA ASP A 24 2.83 0.97 -9.05
C ASP A 24 2.76 0.76 -7.54
N ASN A 25 2.44 1.81 -6.78
CA ASN A 25 2.22 1.67 -5.34
C ASN A 25 0.98 0.81 -5.04
N ALA A 26 -0.12 0.99 -5.77
CA ALA A 26 -1.33 0.19 -5.57
C ALA A 26 -1.05 -1.30 -5.82
N ASN A 27 -0.39 -1.63 -6.92
CA ASN A 27 0.03 -2.98 -7.27
C ASN A 27 1.01 -3.55 -6.24
N HIS A 28 2.04 -2.79 -5.86
CA HIS A 28 3.01 -3.21 -4.86
C HIS A 28 2.34 -3.58 -3.52
N PHE A 29 1.40 -2.77 -3.05
CA PHE A 29 0.68 -3.04 -1.80
C PHE A 29 -0.30 -4.21 -1.93
N ALA A 30 -0.93 -4.39 -3.10
CA ALA A 30 -1.78 -5.54 -3.38
C ALA A 30 -0.99 -6.85 -3.42
N ASP A 31 0.15 -6.87 -4.12
CA ASP A 31 1.04 -8.03 -4.25
C ASP A 31 1.59 -8.49 -2.89
N LYS A 32 1.88 -7.55 -2.00
CA LYS A 32 2.27 -7.83 -0.62
C LYS A 32 1.09 -8.29 0.27
N GLY A 33 -0.14 -8.24 -0.25
CA GLY A 33 -1.34 -8.58 0.49
C GLY A 33 -1.69 -7.58 1.59
N TYR A 34 -1.27 -6.32 1.44
CA TYR A 34 -1.56 -5.22 2.36
C TYR A 34 -2.80 -4.41 1.95
N ALA A 35 -3.18 -4.48 0.68
CA ALA A 35 -4.31 -3.75 0.14
C ALA A 35 -5.09 -4.59 -0.87
N LYS A 36 -6.32 -4.15 -1.15
CA LYS A 36 -7.03 -4.48 -2.39
C LYS A 36 -7.03 -3.26 -3.30
N THR A 37 -7.20 -3.48 -4.60
CA THR A 37 -7.22 -2.41 -5.62
C THR A 37 -8.52 -2.46 -6.41
N ILE A 38 -9.02 -1.31 -6.82
CA ILE A 38 -10.13 -1.16 -7.77
C ILE A 38 -9.69 -0.15 -8.81
N ASP A 39 -9.81 -0.48 -10.09
CA ASP A 39 -9.62 0.50 -11.16
C ASP A 39 -10.70 1.59 -11.05
N GLU A 40 -10.27 2.86 -11.14
CA GLU A 40 -11.17 4.02 -11.06
C GLU A 40 -12.35 3.91 -12.04
N GLU A 41 -12.11 3.43 -13.27
CA GLU A 41 -13.13 3.27 -14.30
C GLU A 41 -14.20 2.22 -13.94
N GLN A 42 -13.86 1.25 -13.09
CA GLN A 42 -14.77 0.22 -12.62
C GLN A 42 -15.48 0.62 -11.32
N LEU A 43 -15.09 1.73 -10.70
CA LEU A 43 -15.61 2.11 -9.40
C LEU A 43 -17.09 2.51 -9.49
N THR A 44 -17.92 1.73 -8.82
CA THR A 44 -19.32 2.05 -8.56
C THR A 44 -19.62 1.88 -7.07
N ALA A 45 -20.69 2.48 -6.56
CA ALA A 45 -21.09 2.30 -5.16
C ALA A 45 -21.30 0.82 -4.80
N GLN A 46 -21.83 0.02 -5.73
CA GLN A 46 -22.05 -1.41 -5.53
C GLN A 46 -20.73 -2.18 -5.43
N ILE A 47 -19.78 -1.90 -6.33
CA ILE A 47 -18.45 -2.53 -6.33
C ILE A 47 -17.67 -2.11 -5.08
N LEU A 48 -17.73 -0.83 -4.69
CA LEU A 48 -17.10 -0.33 -3.48
C LEU A 48 -17.58 -1.09 -2.23
N LEU A 49 -18.89 -1.25 -2.05
CA LEU A 49 -19.44 -1.99 -0.91
C LEU A 49 -19.06 -3.47 -0.94
N GLN A 50 -19.04 -4.09 -2.11
CA GLN A 50 -18.62 -5.49 -2.26
C GLN A 50 -17.14 -5.68 -1.86
N GLU A 51 -16.25 -4.81 -2.33
CA GLU A 51 -14.83 -4.91 -2.02
C GLU A 51 -14.51 -4.55 -0.57
N LEU A 52 -15.22 -3.59 0.03
CA LEU A 52 -15.13 -3.31 1.46
C LEU A 52 -15.54 -4.52 2.30
N ASN A 53 -16.64 -5.19 1.95
CA ASN A 53 -17.07 -6.40 2.66
C ASN A 53 -16.05 -7.54 2.53
N LYS A 54 -15.50 -7.76 1.33
CA LYS A 54 -14.42 -8.75 1.12
C LYS A 54 -13.16 -8.39 1.91
N MET A 55 -12.76 -7.12 1.92
CA MET A 55 -11.60 -6.64 2.67
C MET A 55 -11.79 -6.88 4.17
N GLU A 56 -12.99 -6.66 4.70
CA GLU A 56 -13.28 -6.91 6.12
C GLU A 56 -13.25 -8.41 6.46
N GLN A 57 -13.78 -9.28 5.58
CA GLN A 57 -13.65 -10.73 5.73
C GLN A 57 -12.18 -11.20 5.76
N GLU A 58 -11.32 -10.52 5.00
CA GLU A 58 -9.89 -10.81 4.92
C GLU A 58 -9.04 -10.00 5.92
N ARG A 59 -9.65 -9.15 6.76
CA ARG A 59 -8.96 -8.18 7.62
C ARG A 59 -7.82 -8.80 8.43
N THR A 60 -8.08 -9.94 9.08
CA THR A 60 -7.08 -10.62 9.91
C THR A 60 -5.87 -11.06 9.09
N ARG A 61 -6.10 -11.58 7.87
CA ARG A 61 -5.04 -11.97 6.95
C ARG A 61 -4.21 -10.76 6.53
N ILE A 62 -4.86 -9.67 6.12
CA ILE A 62 -4.21 -8.43 5.70
C ILE A 62 -3.36 -7.84 6.84
N ILE A 63 -3.90 -7.77 8.06
CA ILE A 63 -3.18 -7.28 9.24
C ILE A 63 -1.97 -8.18 9.56
N ASN A 64 -2.10 -9.50 9.42
CA ASN A 64 -0.98 -10.41 9.64
C ASN A 64 0.13 -10.21 8.59
N ASN A 65 -0.22 -10.01 7.32
CA ASN A 65 0.76 -9.63 6.30
C ASN A 65 1.45 -8.31 6.66
N MET A 66 0.71 -7.31 7.15
CA MET A 66 1.30 -6.05 7.60
C MET A 66 2.23 -6.19 8.82
N LYS A 67 2.11 -7.25 9.64
CA LYS A 67 3.02 -7.48 10.77
C LYS A 67 4.40 -7.94 10.32
N SER A 68 4.53 -8.60 9.17
CA SER A 68 5.84 -8.95 8.61
C SER A 68 6.55 -7.78 7.96
N TYR A 69 5.92 -6.61 7.88
CA TYR A 69 6.58 -5.40 7.46
C TYR A 69 7.52 -4.92 8.57
N GLU A 70 8.82 -5.09 8.36
CA GLU A 70 9.84 -4.43 9.16
C GLU A 70 10.03 -2.99 8.69
N GLN A 71 10.09 -2.08 9.64
CA GLN A 71 10.26 -0.67 9.35
C GLN A 71 11.67 -0.45 8.78
N SER A 72 11.73 -0.08 7.49
CA SER A 72 12.98 0.39 6.88
C SER A 72 13.48 1.66 7.58
N TYR A 73 14.80 1.76 7.70
CA TYR A 73 15.63 2.78 8.36
C TYR A 73 14.86 3.97 8.96
N THR A 74 15.06 4.23 10.26
CA THR A 74 14.66 5.52 10.84
C THR A 74 15.36 6.66 10.09
N LYS A 75 14.85 7.89 10.23
CA LYS A 75 15.45 9.05 9.55
C LYS A 75 16.93 9.18 9.88
N GLU A 76 17.29 8.91 11.13
CA GLU A 76 18.66 8.93 11.65
C GLU A 76 19.49 7.81 11.02
N ALA A 77 18.96 6.59 11.00
CA ALA A 77 19.66 5.44 10.43
C ALA A 77 19.88 5.60 8.90
N LEU A 78 18.95 6.27 8.20
CA LEU A 78 19.10 6.61 6.79
C LEU A 78 20.15 7.71 6.60
N PHE A 79 20.12 8.76 7.43
CA PHE A 79 21.10 9.85 7.40
C PHE A 79 22.52 9.31 7.63
N ASP A 80 22.71 8.49 8.67
CA ASP A 80 24.01 7.88 8.98
C ASP A 80 24.50 6.99 7.83
N LYS A 81 23.58 6.24 7.19
CA LYS A 81 23.90 5.46 6.00
C LYS A 81 24.36 6.34 4.85
N MET A 82 23.67 7.45 4.57
CA MET A 82 24.06 8.38 3.50
C MET A 82 25.43 9.02 3.75
N ILE A 83 25.72 9.43 4.99
CA ILE A 83 27.04 9.96 5.36
C ILE A 83 28.12 8.89 5.19
N LYS A 84 27.86 7.66 5.65
CA LYS A 84 28.79 6.55 5.49
C LYS A 84 29.07 6.23 4.02
N ASP A 85 28.04 6.16 3.18
CA ASP A 85 28.17 5.84 1.76
C ASP A 85 28.88 6.96 0.98
N ALA A 86 28.80 8.22 1.43
CA ALA A 86 29.47 9.36 0.78
C ALA A 86 30.96 9.51 1.18
N LEU A 87 31.38 8.90 2.29
CA LEU A 87 32.75 8.95 2.81
C LEU A 87 33.59 7.70 2.47
N ASN A 88 32.99 6.69 1.84
CA ASN A 88 33.68 5.53 1.27
C ASN A 88 33.76 5.66 -0.25
#